data_AF-M0LNU0-F1
#
_entry.id   AF-M0LNU0-F1
#
_cell.length_a   1.000
_cell.length_b   1.000
_cell.length_c   1.000
_cell.angle_alpha   90.00
_cell.angle_beta   90.00
_cell.angle_gamma   90.00
#
_symmetry.space_group_name_H-M   'P 1'
#
loop_
_entity.id
_entity.type
_entity.pdbx_description
1 polymer ?
#
loop_
_entity_poly.entity_id
_entity_poly.type
_entity_poly.pdbx_seq_one_letter_code
_entity_poly.pdbx_strand_id
1 'polypeptide(L)'
;MSDAETAPGDIDRETLVDALETYGEDAQIEQTIEECAELIQALYGDDREAVVDELADVRIMVAQLSLLVGEDDVDRRVGEKLARLEQRLEGAHDSARTRGESA
;
A
#
# COMPACT_ATOMS: atom_id res chain seq x y z
N MET A 1 19.92 24.03 -3.42
CA MET A 1 18.93 23.08 -2.88
C MET A 1 19.43 21.72 -3.31
N SER A 2 19.65 20.78 -2.40
CA SER A 2 20.23 19.49 -2.78
C SER A 2 19.18 18.67 -3.51
N ASP A 3 19.44 18.39 -4.78
CA ASP A 3 18.80 17.32 -5.53
C ASP A 3 19.18 16.01 -4.84
N ALA A 4 18.35 15.61 -3.86
CA ALA A 4 18.39 14.25 -3.35
C ALA A 4 17.79 13.38 -4.44
N GLU A 5 18.66 12.77 -5.24
CA GLU A 5 18.27 11.81 -6.27
C GLU A 5 17.44 10.69 -5.60
N THR A 6 16.15 10.66 -5.92
CA THR A 6 15.14 9.71 -5.41
C THR A 6 15.66 8.28 -5.62
N ALA A 7 15.72 7.47 -4.55
CA ALA A 7 16.29 6.13 -4.66
C ALA A 7 15.35 5.21 -5.48
N PRO A 8 15.86 4.15 -6.13
CA PRO A 8 15.01 3.23 -6.87
C PRO A 8 13.95 2.60 -5.96
N GLY A 9 12.66 2.87 -6.26
CA GLY A 9 11.51 2.41 -5.48
C GLY A 9 10.93 3.44 -4.50
N ASP A 10 11.54 4.61 -4.38
CA ASP A 10 10.93 5.77 -3.74
C ASP A 10 9.87 6.36 -4.70
N ILE A 11 8.70 6.65 -4.15
CA ILE A 11 7.61 7.27 -4.91
C ILE A 11 7.90 8.77 -4.96
N ASP A 12 8.14 9.29 -6.16
CA ASP A 12 8.39 10.72 -6.35
C ASP A 12 7.09 11.52 -6.21
N ARG A 13 7.04 12.36 -5.18
CA ARG A 13 5.86 13.16 -4.85
C ARG A 13 5.55 14.20 -5.92
N GLU A 14 6.56 14.75 -6.60
CA GLU A 14 6.34 15.73 -7.67
C GLU A 14 5.54 15.10 -8.82
N THR A 15 5.96 13.91 -9.26
CA THR A 15 5.26 13.11 -10.27
C THR A 15 3.81 12.80 -9.86
N LEU A 16 3.55 12.43 -8.60
CA LEU A 16 2.19 12.16 -8.14
C LEU A 16 1.28 13.38 -8.24
N VAL A 17 1.79 14.55 -7.84
CA VAL A 17 1.05 15.82 -7.88
C VAL A 17 0.78 16.22 -9.33
N ASP A 18 1.78 16.14 -10.20
CA ASP A 18 1.62 16.46 -11.64
C ASP A 18 0.56 15.58 -12.30
N ALA A 19 0.51 14.29 -11.95
CA ALA A 19 -0.52 13.37 -12.44
C ALA A 19 -1.93 13.71 -11.92
N LEU A 20 -2.07 14.14 -10.66
CA LEU A 20 -3.35 14.61 -10.12
C LEU A 20 -3.80 15.92 -10.80
N GLU A 21 -2.89 16.86 -11.03
CA GLU A 21 -3.19 18.14 -11.68
C GLU A 21 -3.53 17.97 -13.17
N THR A 22 -2.87 17.04 -13.85
CA THR A 22 -3.05 16.79 -15.29
C THR A 22 -4.34 16.02 -15.58
N TYR A 23 -4.63 14.96 -14.82
CA TYR A 23 -5.73 14.03 -15.13
C TYR A 23 -6.97 14.25 -14.26
N GLY A 24 -6.82 14.88 -13.09
CA GLY A 24 -7.92 15.17 -12.16
C GLY A 24 -8.28 14.00 -11.24
N GLU A 25 -9.01 14.32 -10.17
CA GLU A 25 -9.39 13.38 -9.11
C GLU A 25 -10.21 12.19 -9.62
N ASP A 26 -11.27 12.43 -10.41
CA ASP A 26 -12.17 11.38 -10.87
C ASP A 26 -11.44 10.32 -11.72
N ALA A 27 -10.59 10.76 -12.65
CA ALA A 27 -9.81 9.85 -13.49
C ALA A 27 -8.81 9.02 -12.69
N GLN A 28 -8.22 9.60 -11.64
CA GLN A 28 -7.25 8.90 -10.80
C GLN A 28 -7.93 7.89 -9.85
N ILE A 29 -9.17 8.18 -9.42
CA ILE A 29 -10.01 7.21 -8.72
C ILE A 29 -10.35 6.03 -9.64
N GLU A 30 -10.75 6.30 -10.89
CA GLU A 30 -11.03 5.26 -11.88
C GLU A 30 -9.80 4.38 -12.16
N GLN A 31 -8.63 5.00 -12.39
CA GLN A 31 -7.38 4.28 -12.56
C GLN A 31 -7.06 3.41 -11.34
N THR A 32 -7.25 3.92 -10.12
CA THR A 32 -6.99 3.13 -8.91
C THR A 32 -7.85 1.87 -8.85
N ILE A 33 -9.10 1.97 -9.32
CA ILE A 33 -10.02 0.82 -9.39
C ILE A 33 -9.52 -0.21 -10.41
N GLU A 34 -9.00 0.25 -11.55
CA GLU A 34 -8.41 -0.62 -12.59
C GLU A 34 -7.20 -1.39 -12.07
N GLU A 35 -6.20 -0.69 -11.51
CA GLU A 35 -4.99 -1.34 -10.96
C GLU A 35 -5.33 -2.34 -9.83
N CYS A 36 -6.34 -2.01 -9.00
CA CYS A 36 -6.82 -2.94 -7.97
C CYS A 36 -7.43 -4.21 -8.60
N ALA A 37 -8.15 -4.07 -9.72
CA ALA A 37 -8.74 -5.20 -10.41
C ALA A 37 -7.69 -6.05 -11.13
N GLU A 38 -6.64 -5.44 -11.66
CA GLU A 38 -5.50 -6.15 -12.27
C GLU A 38 -4.70 -6.91 -11.21
N LEU A 39 -4.42 -6.30 -10.05
CA LEU A 39 -3.81 -7.00 -8.91
C LEU A 39 -4.65 -8.21 -8.46
N ILE A 40 -5.98 -8.08 -8.40
CA ILE A 40 -6.87 -9.20 -8.08
C ILE A 40 -6.71 -10.34 -9.10
N GLN A 41 -6.67 -10.02 -10.39
CA GLN A 41 -6.49 -11.01 -11.45
C GLN A 41 -5.13 -11.70 -11.37
N ALA A 42 -4.05 -10.95 -11.13
CA ALA A 42 -2.71 -11.49 -10.96
C ALA A 42 -2.63 -12.45 -9.76
N LEU A 43 -3.26 -12.11 -8.64
CA LEU A 43 -3.33 -12.98 -7.45
C LEU A 43 -4.08 -14.29 -7.71
N TYR A 44 -5.09 -14.30 -8.59
CA TYR A 44 -5.76 -15.54 -9.01
C TYR A 44 -4.89 -16.41 -9.93
N GLY A 45 -4.01 -15.79 -10.72
CA GLY A 45 -3.15 -16.46 -11.69
C GLY A 45 -1.95 -17.19 -11.11
N ASP A 46 -1.60 -16.95 -9.84
CA ASP A 46 -0.35 -17.41 -9.18
C ASP A 46 0.93 -17.03 -9.97
N ASP A 47 0.84 -15.95 -10.75
CA ASP A 47 1.96 -15.37 -11.48
C ASP A 47 2.65 -14.33 -10.62
N ARG A 48 3.81 -14.70 -10.08
CA ARG A 48 4.58 -13.84 -9.18
C ARG A 48 5.06 -12.56 -9.86
N GLU A 49 5.39 -12.60 -11.15
CA GLU A 49 5.91 -11.43 -11.85
C GLU A 49 4.78 -10.42 -12.06
N ALA A 50 3.63 -10.88 -12.56
CA ALA A 50 2.42 -10.07 -12.65
C ALA A 50 2.04 -9.48 -11.28
N VAL A 51 2.03 -10.28 -10.21
CA VAL A 51 1.71 -9.77 -8.86
C VAL A 51 2.67 -8.66 -8.41
N VAL A 52 3.94 -8.72 -8.80
CA VAL A 52 4.91 -7.67 -8.44
C VAL A 52 4.62 -6.37 -9.19
N ASP A 53 4.33 -6.46 -10.48
CA ASP A 53 4.03 -5.29 -11.32
C ASP A 53 2.74 -4.62 -10.84
N GLU A 54 1.63 -5.36 -10.76
CA GLU A 54 0.34 -4.80 -10.33
C GLU A 54 0.37 -4.26 -8.89
N LEU A 55 1.19 -4.85 -8.01
CA LEU A 55 1.37 -4.33 -6.66
C LEU A 55 2.15 -3.00 -6.65
N ALA A 56 3.08 -2.81 -7.59
CA ALA A 56 3.79 -1.55 -7.74
C ALA A 56 2.83 -0.46 -8.24
N ASP A 57 1.98 -0.77 -9.22
CA ASP A 57 0.99 0.16 -9.76
C ASP A 57 -0.04 0.56 -8.69
N VAL A 58 -0.61 -0.41 -7.97
CA VAL A 58 -1.49 -0.13 -6.83
C VAL A 58 -0.80 0.72 -5.75
N ARG A 59 0.49 0.50 -5.49
CA ARG A 59 1.24 1.31 -4.51
C ARG A 59 1.33 2.78 -4.94
N ILE A 60 1.53 3.06 -6.22
CA ILE A 60 1.53 4.42 -6.79
C ILE A 60 0.13 5.03 -6.67
N MET A 61 -0.91 4.29 -7.07
CA MET A 61 -2.28 4.78 -7.04
C MET A 61 -2.76 5.08 -5.61
N VAL A 62 -2.42 4.24 -4.63
CA VAL A 62 -2.74 4.49 -3.22
C VAL A 62 -2.01 5.74 -2.70
N ALA A 63 -0.79 6.02 -3.16
CA ALA A 63 -0.09 7.25 -2.79
C ALA A 63 -0.82 8.50 -3.33
N GLN A 64 -1.28 8.48 -4.60
CA GLN A 64 -2.09 9.57 -5.15
C GLN A 64 -3.42 9.75 -4.42
N LEU A 65 -4.14 8.66 -4.13
CA LEU A 65 -5.38 8.73 -3.33
C LEU A 65 -5.14 9.29 -1.93
N SER A 66 -4.00 8.96 -1.31
CA SER A 66 -3.65 9.47 0.02
C SER A 66 -3.50 10.98 0.01
N LEU A 67 -2.92 11.56 -1.06
CA LEU A 67 -2.85 13.01 -1.24
C LEU A 67 -4.24 13.65 -1.37
N LEU A 68 -5.19 12.97 -2.03
CA LEU A 68 -6.56 13.47 -2.22
C LEU A 68 -7.38 13.46 -0.91
N VAL A 69 -7.29 12.37 -0.14
CA VAL A 69 -8.12 12.18 1.06
C VAL A 69 -7.48 12.71 2.36
N GLY A 70 -6.19 13.02 2.32
CA GLY A 70 -5.40 13.50 3.46
C GLY A 70 -4.38 12.47 3.94
N GLU A 71 -3.12 12.68 3.56
CA GLU A 71 -1.99 11.77 3.82
C GLU A 71 -1.79 11.51 5.32
N ASP A 72 -1.80 12.56 6.14
CA ASP A 72 -1.68 12.46 7.60
C ASP A 72 -2.77 11.59 8.24
N ASP A 73 -3.99 11.64 7.70
CA ASP A 73 -5.12 10.85 8.20
C ASP A 73 -4.98 9.38 7.83
N VAL A 74 -4.50 9.09 6.62
CA VAL A 74 -4.18 7.74 6.17
C VAL A 74 -3.06 7.15 7.03
N ASP A 75 -1.96 7.87 7.21
CA ASP A 75 -0.79 7.43 7.98
C ASP A 75 -1.14 7.15 9.45
N ARG A 76 -1.91 8.05 10.08
CA ARG A 76 -2.44 7.82 11.43
C ARG A 76 -3.25 6.53 11.49
N ARG A 77 -4.12 6.28 10.51
CA ARG A 77 -4.95 5.07 10.45
C ARG A 77 -4.13 3.80 10.16
N VAL A 78 -3.05 3.90 9.39
CA VAL A 78 -2.08 2.81 9.18
C VAL A 78 -1.43 2.45 10.52
N GLY A 79 -0.91 3.43 11.26
CA GLY A 79 -0.30 3.21 12.58
C GLY A 79 -1.25 2.53 13.57
N GLU A 80 -2.48 3.01 13.68
CA GLU A 80 -3.51 2.39 14.51
C GLU A 80 -3.81 0.93 14.10
N LYS A 81 -3.82 0.62 12.81
CA LYS A 81 -4.06 -0.75 12.28
C LYS A 81 -2.88 -1.67 12.56
N LEU A 82 -1.64 -1.18 12.40
CA LEU A 82 -0.42 -1.93 12.71
C LEU A 82 -0.35 -2.27 14.20
N ALA A 83 -0.58 -1.32 15.10
CA ALA A 83 -0.61 -1.58 16.53
C ALA A 83 -1.64 -2.65 16.94
N ARG A 84 -2.80 -2.70 16.25
CA ARG A 84 -3.80 -3.77 16.43
C ARG A 84 -3.36 -5.11 15.85
N LEU A 85 -2.57 -5.11 14.78
CA LEU A 85 -2.00 -6.34 14.23
C LEU A 85 -0.95 -6.92 15.18
N GLU A 86 -0.05 -6.07 15.70
CA GLU A 86 0.97 -6.45 16.67
C GLU A 86 0.36 -7.15 17.90
N GLN A 87 -0.66 -6.55 18.52
CA GLN A 87 -1.36 -7.15 19.66
C GLN A 87 -1.99 -8.54 19.34
N ARG A 88 -2.53 -8.71 18.12
CA ARG A 88 -3.08 -10.01 17.69
C ARG A 88 -1.99 -11.06 17.52
N LEU A 89 -0.83 -10.66 17.00
CA LEU A 89 0.32 -11.54 16.83
C LEU A 89 0.88 -11.96 18.19
N GLU A 90 1.05 -11.03 19.13
CA GLU A 90 1.47 -11.34 20.51
C GLU A 90 0.55 -12.39 21.17
N GLY A 91 -0.76 -12.17 21.13
CA GLY A 91 -1.72 -13.13 21.67
C GLY A 91 -1.69 -14.49 20.98
N ALA A 92 -1.45 -14.52 19.66
CA ALA A 92 -1.29 -15.77 18.90
C ALA A 92 -0.01 -16.52 19.30
N HIS A 93 1.10 -15.81 19.52
CA HIS A 93 2.37 -16.39 19.96
C HIS A 93 2.27 -16.97 21.37
N ASP A 94 1.63 -16.27 22.30
CA ASP A 94 1.46 -16.76 23.68
C ASP A 94 0.55 -18.00 23.75
N SER A 95 -0.50 -18.01 22.93
CA SER A 95 -1.38 -19.16 22.75
C SER A 95 -0.66 -20.36 22.11
N ALA A 96 0.34 -20.13 21.25
CA ALA A 96 1.16 -21.18 20.66
C ALA A 96 2.18 -21.75 21.67
N ARG A 97 2.83 -20.90 22.48
CA ARG A 97 3.77 -21.32 23.53
C ARG A 97 3.10 -22.19 24.59
N THR A 98 1.94 -21.76 25.09
CA THR A 98 1.18 -22.50 26.12
C THR A 98 0.75 -23.90 25.63
N ARG A 99 0.42 -24.03 24.33
CA ARG A 99 0.07 -25.32 23.70
C ARG A 99 1.28 -26.23 23.48
N GLY A 100 2.47 -25.67 23.27
CA GLY A 100 3.72 -26.43 23.09
C GLY A 100 4.33 -26.93 24.41
N GLU A 101 4.12 -26.23 25.53
CA GLU A 101 4.61 -26.64 26.86
C GLU A 101 3.75 -27.71 27.53
N SER A 102 2.57 -27.99 26.99
CA SER A 102 1.61 -28.98 27.51
C SER A 102 1.68 -30.34 26.79
N ALA A 103 2.65 -30.55 25.90
CA ALA A 103 2.86 -31.77 25.10
C ALA A 103 4.15 -32.49 25.51
#